data_AF-A0A6A5ER80-F1
#
_entry.id   AF-A0A6A5ER80-F1
#
_cell.length_a   1.000
_cell.length_b   1.000
_cell.length_c   1.000
_cell.angle_alpha   90.00
_cell.angle_beta   90.00
_cell.angle_gamma   90.00
#
_symmetry.space_group_name_H-M   'P 1'
#
loop_
_entity.id
_entity.type
_entity.pdbx_description
1 polymer ?
#
loop_
_entity_poly.entity_id
_entity_poly.type
_entity_poly.pdbx_seq_one_letter_code
_entity_poly.pdbx_strand_id
1 'polypeptide(L)'
;MVLNPAFMRYVHDMWLEKKGYYPSTGFLALGLALHMCDEVSVFGYGADSDGNWSHYWEKLMNKKLKTGAHPGDTEYRMIQKLDEQQKLKFYTGF
;
A
#
# COMPACT_ATOMS: atom_id res chain seq x y z
N MET A 1 -14.73 3.49 -14.88
CA MET A 1 -14.11 2.17 -14.68
C MET A 1 -14.57 1.62 -13.34
N VAL A 2 -14.80 0.31 -13.21
CA VAL A 2 -15.21 -0.33 -11.95
C VAL A 2 -14.23 -1.45 -11.64
N LEU A 3 -13.63 -1.45 -10.45
CA LEU A 3 -12.69 -2.50 -10.04
C LEU A 3 -13.47 -3.80 -9.77
N ASN A 4 -13.05 -4.90 -10.37
CA ASN A 4 -13.71 -6.19 -10.21
C ASN A 4 -13.59 -6.69 -8.75
N PRO A 5 -14.70 -7.02 -8.06
CA PRO A 5 -14.64 -7.58 -6.70
C PRO A 5 -13.79 -8.85 -6.57
N ALA A 6 -13.72 -9.68 -7.62
CA ALA A 6 -12.85 -10.84 -7.63
C ALA A 6 -11.36 -10.46 -7.58
N PHE A 7 -10.97 -9.34 -8.20
CA PHE A 7 -9.61 -8.81 -8.11
C PHE A 7 -9.30 -8.32 -6.69
N MET A 8 -10.23 -7.62 -6.04
CA MET A 8 -10.06 -7.19 -4.65
C MET A 8 -9.84 -8.38 -3.72
N ARG A 9 -10.63 -9.45 -3.89
CA ARG A 9 -10.46 -10.71 -3.16
C ARG A 9 -9.13 -11.38 -3.47
N TYR A 10 -8.72 -11.43 -4.74
CA TYR A 10 -7.42 -11.98 -5.14
C TYR A 10 -6.26 -11.24 -4.45
N VAL A 11 -6.29 -9.91 -4.39
CA VAL A 11 -5.26 -9.14 -3.68
C VAL A 11 -5.25 -9.49 -2.18
N HIS A 12 -6.42 -9.58 -1.55
CA HIS A 12 -6.50 -9.95 -0.14
C HIS A 12 -5.99 -11.37 0.15
N ASP A 13 -6.45 -12.34 -0.65
CA ASP A 13 -6.15 -13.76 -0.45
C ASP A 13 -4.70 -14.09 -0.80
N MET A 14 -4.20 -13.62 -1.96
CA MET A 14 -2.91 -14.05 -2.51
C MET A 14 -1.75 -13.16 -2.13
N TRP A 15 -1.97 -11.85 -1.96
CA TRP A 15 -0.89 -10.92 -1.64
C TRP A 15 -0.77 -10.67 -0.14
N LEU A 16 -1.91 -10.61 0.56
CA LEU A 16 -1.95 -10.30 1.99
C LEU A 16 -2.22 -11.53 2.87
N GLU A 17 -2.39 -12.72 2.29
CA GLU A 17 -2.67 -13.97 3.01
C GLU A 17 -3.86 -13.83 3.97
N LYS A 18 -4.88 -13.05 3.57
CA LYS A 18 -6.06 -12.71 4.38
C LYS A 18 -5.77 -11.96 5.70
N LYS A 19 -4.59 -11.33 5.84
CA LYS A 19 -4.30 -10.44 6.98
C LYS A 19 -5.15 -9.18 6.90
N GLY A 20 -5.60 -8.68 8.06
CA GLY A 20 -6.55 -7.59 8.16
C GLY A 20 -7.93 -7.90 7.55
N TYR A 21 -8.86 -6.96 7.63
CA TYR A 21 -10.22 -7.18 7.11
C TYR A 21 -10.30 -7.08 5.58
N TYR A 22 -9.48 -6.20 4.99
CA TYR A 22 -9.39 -5.97 3.55
C TYR A 22 -8.11 -5.20 3.20
N PRO A 23 -7.64 -5.20 1.93
CA PRO A 23 -6.50 -4.39 1.51
C PRO A 23 -6.85 -2.90 1.48
N SER A 24 -5.91 -2.03 1.82
CA SER A 24 -6.10 -0.59 1.68
C SER A 24 -6.35 -0.18 0.23
N THR A 25 -7.01 0.95 0.03
CA THR A 25 -7.23 1.52 -1.31
C THR A 25 -5.90 1.72 -2.05
N GLY A 26 -4.85 2.16 -1.33
CA GLY A 26 -3.52 2.30 -1.90
C GLY A 26 -2.96 0.96 -2.39
N PHE A 27 -3.06 -0.09 -1.57
CA PHE A 27 -2.55 -1.40 -1.95
C PHE A 27 -3.33 -2.05 -3.12
N LEU A 28 -4.65 -1.83 -3.20
CA LEU A 28 -5.44 -2.22 -4.38
C LEU A 28 -5.01 -1.47 -5.64
N ALA A 29 -4.75 -0.17 -5.53
CA ALA A 29 -4.28 0.65 -6.65
C ALA A 29 -2.90 0.18 -7.14
N LEU A 30 -1.99 -0.13 -6.21
CA LEU A 30 -0.69 -0.72 -6.56
C LEU A 30 -0.84 -2.08 -7.25
N GLY A 31 -1.65 -2.97 -6.67
CA GLY A 31 -1.93 -4.28 -7.27
C GLY A 31 -2.47 -4.14 -8.70
N LEU A 32 -3.39 -3.21 -8.93
CA LEU A 32 -3.94 -2.93 -10.26
C LEU A 32 -2.86 -2.41 -11.22
N ALA A 33 -2.03 -1.45 -10.79
CA ALA A 33 -0.94 -0.91 -11.60
C ALA A 33 0.04 -2.00 -12.04
N LEU A 34 0.41 -2.91 -11.13
CA LEU A 34 1.29 -4.05 -11.44
C LEU A 34 0.72 -5.04 -12.46
N HIS A 35 -0.61 -5.07 -12.65
CA HIS A 35 -1.26 -5.92 -13.66
C HIS A 35 -1.48 -5.21 -15.00
N MET A 36 -1.42 -3.88 -15.03
CA MET A 36 -1.79 -3.07 -16.19
C MET A 36 -0.62 -2.34 -16.84
N CYS A 37 0.47 -2.11 -16.10
CA CYS A 37 1.60 -1.30 -16.54
C CYS A 37 2.86 -2.16 -16.72
N ASP A 38 3.73 -1.78 -17.65
CA ASP A 38 5.04 -2.43 -17.84
C ASP A 38 6.04 -2.02 -16.74
N GLU A 39 5.93 -0.77 -16.26
CA GLU A 39 6.78 -0.21 -15.20
C GLU A 39 5.93 0.54 -14.16
N VAL A 40 6.30 0.41 -12.88
CA VAL A 40 5.57 1.03 -11.77
C VAL A 40 6.55 1.71 -10.83
N SER A 41 6.31 3.00 -10.56
CA SER A 41 6.99 3.77 -9.52
C SER A 41 6.01 4.13 -8.40
N VAL A 42 6.43 3.94 -7.15
CA VAL A 42 5.58 4.05 -5.96
C VAL A 42 6.07 5.19 -5.07
N PHE A 43 5.17 6.12 -4.74
CA PHE A 43 5.44 7.30 -3.91
C PHE A 43 4.35 7.48 -2.85
N GLY A 44 4.72 7.96 -1.66
CA GLY A 44 3.75 8.32 -0.61
C GLY A 44 3.11 7.13 0.10
N TYR A 45 3.79 5.99 0.15
CA TYR A 45 3.36 4.81 0.92
C TYR A 45 4.22 4.67 2.18
N GLY A 46 3.58 4.34 3.30
CA GLY A 46 4.22 4.17 4.59
C GLY A 46 4.14 5.42 5.48
N ALA A 47 4.69 5.28 6.68
CA ALA A 47 4.86 6.38 7.61
C ALA A 47 6.02 7.30 7.19
N ASP A 48 6.03 8.53 7.71
CA ASP A 48 7.21 9.39 7.63
C ASP A 48 8.36 8.85 8.51
N SER A 49 9.52 9.53 8.46
CA SER A 49 10.73 9.15 9.23
C SER A 49 10.55 9.21 10.75
N ASP A 50 9.54 9.95 11.24
CA ASP A 50 9.12 10.00 12.65
C ASP A 50 8.08 8.92 13.01
N GLY A 51 7.66 8.10 12.04
CA GLY A 51 6.65 7.06 12.21
C GLY A 51 5.21 7.59 12.27
N ASN A 52 4.98 8.83 11.85
CA ASN A 52 3.66 9.43 11.75
C ASN A 52 2.92 8.95 10.50
N TRP A 53 1.61 8.78 10.66
CA TRP A 53 0.69 8.48 9.57
C TRP A 53 -0.21 9.69 9.34
N SER A 54 0.02 10.37 8.23
CA SER A 54 -0.73 11.56 7.84
C SER A 54 -0.72 11.72 6.33
N HIS A 55 -1.66 12.51 5.82
CA HIS A 55 -1.58 12.95 4.44
C HIS A 55 -0.54 14.06 4.24
N TYR A 56 0.00 14.18 3.04
CA TYR A 56 1.02 15.20 2.70
C TYR A 56 0.48 16.64 2.68
N TRP A 57 -0.84 16.82 2.66
CA TRP A 57 -1.50 18.13 2.51
C TRP A 57 -2.12 18.66 3.80
N GLU A 58 -2.07 17.90 4.90
CA GLU A 58 -2.76 18.28 6.14
C GLU A 58 -1.83 18.34 7.34
N LYS A 59 -2.23 19.14 8.33
CA LYS A 59 -1.54 19.15 9.63
C LYS A 59 -2.02 17.96 10.44
N LEU A 60 -1.08 17.14 10.90
CA LEU A 60 -1.39 16.00 11.76
C LEU A 60 -1.84 16.47 13.14
N MET A 61 -3.13 16.30 13.42
CA MET A 61 -3.73 16.66 14.72
C MET A 61 -3.62 15.54 15.76
N ASN A 62 -3.45 14.29 15.32
CA ASN A 62 -3.40 13.13 16.21
C ASN A 62 -2.31 12.13 15.77
N LYS A 63 -1.19 12.10 16.50
CA LYS A 63 -0.06 11.17 16.25
C LYS A 63 -0.35 9.70 16.55
N LYS A 64 -1.50 9.40 17.18
CA LYS A 64 -1.94 8.01 17.43
C LYS A 64 -2.65 7.38 16.24
N LEU A 65 -2.89 8.14 15.16
CA LEU A 65 -3.40 7.59 13.91
C LEU A 65 -2.40 6.57 13.34
N LYS A 66 -2.94 5.42 12.93
CA LYS A 66 -2.22 4.28 12.35
C LYS A 66 -3.11 3.63 11.30
N THR A 67 -2.70 2.47 10.81
CA THR A 67 -3.42 1.69 9.83
C THR A 67 -4.55 0.92 10.52
N GLY A 68 -5.79 1.22 10.13
CA GLY A 68 -7.00 0.77 10.83
C GLY A 68 -7.35 -0.68 10.49
N ALA A 69 -8.41 -0.86 9.69
CA ALA A 69 -8.94 -2.18 9.34
C ALA A 69 -8.05 -3.00 8.37
N HIS A 70 -7.09 -2.36 7.70
CA HIS A 70 -6.18 -2.98 6.74
C HIS A 70 -4.80 -3.23 7.38
N PRO A 71 -4.08 -4.27 6.94
CA PRO A 71 -2.83 -4.69 7.57
C PRO A 71 -1.65 -3.84 7.07
N GLY A 72 -1.57 -2.58 7.45
CA GLY A 72 -0.61 -1.61 6.90
C GLY A 72 0.86 -2.05 6.91
N ASP A 73 1.33 -2.65 8.00
CA ASP A 73 2.71 -3.16 8.09
C ASP A 73 2.96 -4.33 7.13
N THR A 74 1.93 -5.11 6.81
CA THR A 74 2.03 -6.21 5.83
C THR A 74 2.09 -5.65 4.42
N GLU A 75 1.21 -4.69 4.11
CA GLU A 75 1.21 -3.99 2.82
C GLU A 75 2.55 -3.31 2.55
N TYR A 76 3.05 -2.53 3.51
CA TYR A 76 4.34 -1.84 3.39
C TYR A 76 5.50 -2.81 3.14
N ARG A 77 5.59 -3.90 3.91
CA ARG A 77 6.62 -4.94 3.70
C ARG A 77 6.52 -5.60 2.32
N MET A 78 5.31 -5.77 1.79
CA MET A 78 5.15 -6.29 0.44
C MET A 78 5.70 -5.33 -0.61
N ILE A 79 5.49 -4.02 -0.46
CA ILE A 79 6.05 -3.00 -1.36
C ILE A 79 7.58 -3.04 -1.33
N GLN A 80 8.18 -3.11 -0.13
CA GLN A 80 9.64 -3.22 0.04
C GLN A 80 10.17 -4.48 -0.67
N LYS A 81 9.53 -5.63 -0.46
CA LYS A 81 9.91 -6.88 -1.12
C LYS A 81 9.83 -6.79 -2.64
N LEU A 82 8.83 -6.10 -3.18
CA LEU A 82 8.68 -5.91 -4.63
C LEU A 82 9.79 -5.00 -5.20
N ASP A 83 10.22 -3.97 -4.47
CA ASP A 83 11.36 -3.13 -4.86
C ASP A 83 12.68 -3.91 -4.81
N GLU A 84 12.91 -4.70 -3.76
CA GLU A 84 14.06 -5.62 -3.64
C GLU A 84 14.13 -6.60 -4.80
N GLN A 85 12.97 -7.08 -5.27
CA GLN A 85 12.83 -7.98 -6.42
C GLN A 85 12.80 -7.26 -7.78
N GLN A 86 13.00 -5.94 -7.79
CA GLN A 86 13.00 -5.10 -9.00
C GLN A 86 11.69 -5.23 -9.81
N LYS A 87 10.55 -5.45 -9.13
CA LYS A 87 9.21 -5.51 -9.74
C LYS A 87 8.53 -4.16 -9.82
N LEU A 88 8.98 -3.22 -8.99
CA LEU A 88 8.59 -1.81 -9.00
C LEU A 88 9.78 -0.99 -8.50
N LYS A 89 9.70 0.34 -8.63
CA LYS A 89 10.62 1.26 -7.95
C LYS A 89 9.93 1.95 -6.79
N PHE A 90 10.42 1.77 -5.58
CA PHE A 90 9.84 2.37 -4.39
C PHE A 90 10.63 3.60 -3.92
N TYR A 91 9.93 4.72 -3.74
CA TYR A 91 10.45 5.97 -3.22
C TYR A 91 9.88 6.23 -1.82
N THR A 92 10.73 6.14 -0.80
CA THR A 92 10.34 6.21 0.62
C THR A 92 10.14 7.64 1.13
N GLY A 93 10.38 8.66 0.32
CA GLY A 93 10.35 10.06 0.74
C GLY A 93 11.57 10.47 1.57
N PHE A 94 11.43 11.56 2.33
CA PHE A 94 12.43 12.16 3.21
C PHE A 94 11.92 12.18 4.65
#